data_AF-A0A933ME80-F1
#
_entry.id   AF-A0A933ME80-F1
#
_cell.length_a   1.000
_cell.length_b   1.000
_cell.length_c   1.000
_cell.angle_alpha   90.00
_cell.angle_beta   90.00
_cell.angle_gamma   90.00
#
_symmetry.space_group_name_H-M   'P 1'
#
loop_
_entity.id
_entity.type
_entity.pdbx_description
1 polymer ?
#
loop_
_entity_poly.entity_id
_entity_poly.type
_entity_poly.pdbx_seq_one_letter_code
_entity_poly.pdbx_strand_id
1 'polypeptide(L)'
;MSIDIEKLSLEELLDLNRRIVRRIEYLHGLKTRAHLDRFEVGDRVSFQSDGRAVEGLVVRVNRKTLSVRTGDSHWTIPPKFVTKLPGPKAELPQDVRDILRGGPAQ
;
A
#
# COMPACT_ATOMS: atom_id res chain seq x y z
N MET A 1 -24.05 -20.12 3.93
CA MET A 1 -24.63 -20.31 2.58
C MET A 1 -23.66 -21.18 1.80
N SER A 2 -24.10 -22.32 1.26
CA SER A 2 -23.23 -23.24 0.50
C SER A 2 -23.59 -23.19 -0.97
N ILE A 3 -22.57 -23.02 -1.83
CA ILE A 3 -22.69 -23.26 -3.27
C ILE A 3 -22.28 -24.72 -3.48
N ASP A 4 -23.15 -25.50 -4.11
CA ASP A 4 -22.89 -26.90 -4.45
C ASP A 4 -22.16 -26.97 -5.80
N ILE A 5 -20.84 -26.99 -5.74
CA ILE A 5 -19.97 -26.89 -6.93
C ILE A 5 -20.00 -28.15 -7.81
N GLU A 6 -20.42 -29.29 -7.26
CA GLU A 6 -20.47 -30.58 -7.97
C GLU A 6 -21.55 -30.62 -9.05
N LYS A 7 -22.51 -29.68 -9.01
CA LYS A 7 -23.59 -29.56 -9.99
C LYS A 7 -23.28 -28.60 -11.13
N LEU A 8 -22.13 -27.93 -11.07
CA LEU A 8 -21.76 -26.92 -12.07
C LEU A 8 -20.98 -27.58 -13.21
N SER A 9 -21.32 -27.19 -14.43
CA SER A 9 -20.51 -27.49 -15.60
C SER A 9 -19.14 -26.81 -15.51
N LEU A 10 -18.19 -27.26 -16.34
CA LEU A 10 -16.86 -26.63 -16.41
C LEU A 10 -16.94 -25.14 -16.74
N GLU A 11 -17.86 -24.72 -17.61
CA GLU A 11 -18.03 -23.31 -17.98
C GLU A 11 -18.54 -22.47 -16.81
N GLU A 12 -19.53 -22.99 -16.07
CA GLU A 12 -20.05 -22.34 -14.88
C GLU A 12 -19.02 -22.27 -13.76
N LEU A 13 -18.19 -23.30 -13.59
CA LEU A 13 -17.06 -23.30 -12.66
C LEU A 13 -16.02 -22.24 -13.03
N LEU A 14 -15.70 -22.10 -14.32
CA LEU A 14 -14.76 -21.09 -14.80
C LEU A 14 -15.31 -19.66 -14.60
N ASP A 15 -16.59 -19.42 -14.89
CA ASP A 15 -17.21 -18.11 -14.63
C ASP A 15 -17.25 -17.80 -13.12
N LEU A 16 -17.67 -18.77 -12.31
CA LEU A 16 -17.72 -18.64 -10.86
C LEU A 16 -16.34 -18.31 -10.30
N ASN A 17 -15.30 -19.02 -10.73
CA ASN A 17 -13.91 -18.76 -10.34
C ASN A 17 -13.48 -17.33 -10.70
N ARG A 18 -13.69 -16.89 -11.94
CA ARG A 18 -13.37 -15.52 -12.38
C ARG A 18 -14.05 -14.46 -11.53
N ARG A 19 -15.30 -14.69 -11.10
CA ARG A 19 -16.05 -13.77 -10.22
C ARG A 19 -15.50 -13.79 -8.80
N ILE A 20 -15.19 -14.96 -8.25
CA ILE A 20 -14.59 -15.12 -6.92
C ILE A 20 -13.25 -14.41 -6.85
N VAL A 21 -12.34 -14.68 -7.79
CA VAL A 21 -11.01 -14.05 -7.83
C VAL A 21 -11.14 -12.53 -7.89
N ARG A 22 -11.96 -12.00 -8.82
CA ARG A 22 -12.22 -10.55 -8.90
C ARG A 22 -12.74 -9.98 -7.58
N ARG A 23 -13.65 -10.70 -6.90
CA ARG A 23 -14.20 -10.25 -5.62
C ARG A 23 -13.15 -10.26 -4.50
N ILE A 24 -12.32 -11.30 -4.44
CA ILE A 24 -11.21 -11.40 -3.47
C ILE A 24 -10.23 -10.25 -3.69
N GLU A 25 -9.80 -10.00 -4.93
CA GLU A 25 -8.89 -8.91 -5.27
C GLU A 25 -9.48 -7.54 -4.91
N TYR A 26 -10.76 -7.32 -5.19
CA TYR A 26 -11.47 -6.11 -4.81
C TYR A 26 -11.50 -5.92 -3.28
N LEU A 27 -11.85 -6.96 -2.53
CA LEU A 27 -11.90 -6.91 -1.06
C LEU A 27 -10.50 -6.70 -0.45
N HIS A 28 -9.47 -7.34 -1.00
CA HIS A 28 -8.09 -7.06 -0.63
C HIS A 28 -7.71 -5.62 -0.93
N GLY A 29 -8.09 -5.09 -2.10
CA GLY A 29 -7.89 -3.69 -2.46
C GLY A 29 -8.54 -2.72 -1.48
N LEU A 30 -9.79 -2.98 -1.05
CA LEU A 30 -10.48 -2.17 -0.04
C LEU A 30 -9.76 -2.20 1.31
N LYS A 31 -9.33 -3.38 1.78
CA LYS A 31 -8.54 -3.49 3.02
C LYS A 31 -7.23 -2.72 2.91
N THR A 32 -6.51 -2.85 1.80
CA THR A 32 -5.26 -2.11 1.57
C THR A 32 -5.49 -0.59 1.51
N ARG A 33 -6.57 -0.13 0.87
CA ARG A 33 -6.95 1.30 0.85
C ARG A 33 -7.24 1.85 2.24
N ALA A 34 -8.03 1.16 3.05
CA ALA A 34 -8.32 1.58 4.44
C ALA A 34 -7.06 1.65 5.34
N HIS A 35 -5.99 0.93 4.98
CA HIS A 35 -4.69 1.09 5.61
C HIS A 35 -3.89 2.26 5.01
N LEU A 36 -3.91 2.46 3.69
CA LEU A 36 -3.24 3.59 3.03
C LEU A 36 -3.83 4.94 3.41
N ASP A 37 -5.15 5.05 3.58
CA ASP A 37 -5.84 6.30 3.97
C ASP A 37 -5.37 6.86 5.34
N ARG A 38 -4.63 6.06 6.11
CA ARG A 38 -4.02 6.47 7.39
C ARG A 38 -2.69 7.19 7.22
N PHE A 39 -2.11 7.15 6.02
CA PHE A 39 -0.80 7.68 5.71
C PHE A 39 -0.87 8.77 4.66
N GLU A 40 -0.07 9.80 4.87
CA GLU A 40 0.12 10.91 3.95
C GLU A 40 1.62 11.12 3.71
N VAL A 41 1.95 11.75 2.59
CA VAL A 41 3.32 12.17 2.32
C VAL A 41 3.76 13.14 3.43
N GLY A 42 4.94 12.89 4.01
CA GLY A 42 5.48 13.63 5.16
C GLY A 42 5.22 12.96 6.51
N ASP A 43 4.45 11.86 6.56
CA ASP A 43 4.27 11.11 7.81
C ASP A 43 5.55 10.38 8.24
N ARG A 44 5.89 10.50 9.53
CA ARG A 44 6.89 9.66 10.16
C ARG A 44 6.31 8.28 10.43
N VAL A 45 7.07 7.25 10.11
CA VAL A 45 6.63 5.86 10.21
C VAL A 45 7.73 4.97 10.76
N SER A 46 7.34 3.83 11.33
CA SER A 46 8.23 2.75 11.73
C SER A 46 7.81 1.43 11.09
N PHE A 47 8.79 0.61 10.71
CA PHE A 47 8.60 -0.73 10.18
C PHE A 47 9.74 -1.66 10.65
N GLN A 48 9.61 -2.96 10.40
CA GLN A 48 10.65 -3.93 10.77
C GLN A 48 11.52 -4.29 9.56
N SER A 49 12.84 -4.29 9.72
CA SER A 49 13.82 -4.83 8.77
C SER A 49 14.90 -5.59 9.55
N ASP A 50 15.23 -6.82 9.13
CA ASP A 50 16.25 -7.67 9.76
C ASP A 50 16.10 -7.79 11.29
N GLY A 51 14.84 -7.89 11.75
CA GLY A 51 14.50 -7.99 13.17
C GLY A 51 14.68 -6.71 13.98
N ARG A 52 14.91 -5.56 13.33
CA ARG A 52 15.04 -4.25 13.97
C ARG A 52 13.96 -3.29 13.49
N ALA A 53 13.51 -2.44 14.41
CA ALA A 53 12.67 -1.31 14.06
C ALA A 53 13.49 -0.25 13.30
N VAL A 54 12.98 0.17 12.15
CA VAL A 54 13.54 1.24 11.33
C VAL A 54 12.51 2.36 11.26
N GLU A 55 12.94 3.59 11.53
CA GLU A 55 12.11 4.78 11.36
C GLU A 55 12.41 5.47 10.02
N GLY A 56 11.37 5.98 9.38
CA GLY A 56 11.47 6.68 8.11
C GLY A 56 10.36 7.67 7.85
N LEU A 57 10.44 8.28 6.67
CA LEU A 57 9.50 9.28 6.18
C LEU A 57 8.77 8.76 4.96
N VAL A 58 7.43 8.84 4.95
CA VAL A 58 6.65 8.56 3.74
C VAL A 58 6.91 9.65 2.71
N VAL A 59 7.52 9.28 1.60
CA VAL A 59 7.79 10.18 0.47
C VAL A 59 6.77 10.02 -0.65
N ARG A 60 6.07 8.89 -0.71
CA ARG A 60 4.97 8.64 -1.67
C ARG A 60 4.01 7.58 -1.15
N VAL A 61 2.71 7.82 -1.33
CA VAL A 61 1.65 6.83 -1.09
C VAL A 61 1.25 6.23 -2.44
N ASN A 62 1.62 4.96 -2.68
CA ASN A 62 1.27 4.25 -3.90
C ASN A 62 -0.07 3.52 -3.75
N ARG A 63 -0.61 3.00 -4.86
CA ARG A 63 -1.90 2.28 -4.86
C ARG A 63 -1.96 1.07 -3.91
N LYS A 64 -0.82 0.46 -3.56
CA LYS A 64 -0.75 -0.74 -2.70
C LYS A 64 0.35 -0.69 -1.63
N THR A 65 1.24 0.30 -1.66
CA THR A 65 2.47 0.35 -0.86
C THR A 65 2.79 1.79 -0.46
N LEU A 66 3.66 1.95 0.53
CA LEU A 66 4.28 3.21 0.89
C LEU A 66 5.72 3.19 0.41
N SER A 67 6.15 4.30 -0.19
CA SER A 67 7.56 4.59 -0.40
C SER A 67 8.08 5.34 0.82
N VAL A 68 9.03 4.74 1.53
CA VAL A 68 9.57 5.26 2.80
C VAL A 68 11.06 5.51 2.65
N ARG A 69 11.53 6.67 3.11
CA ARG A 69 12.95 7.05 3.10
C ARG A 69 13.52 7.04 4.51
N THR A 70 14.71 6.44 4.66
CA THR A 70 15.42 6.29 5.95
C THR A 70 16.88 6.69 5.74
N GLY A 71 17.28 7.90 6.09
CA GLY A 71 18.58 8.44 5.68
C GLY A 71 18.74 8.36 4.16
N ASP A 72 19.76 7.63 3.70
CA ASP A 72 20.06 7.44 2.27
C ASP A 72 19.35 6.23 1.62
N SER A 73 18.60 5.44 2.41
CA SER A 73 17.91 4.24 1.91
C SER A 73 16.45 4.51 1.54
N HIS A 74 15.96 3.80 0.52
CA HIS A 74 14.58 3.86 0.05
C HIS A 74 13.92 2.49 0.10
N TRP A 75 12.71 2.44 0.65
CA TRP A 75 11.95 1.23 0.89
C TRP A 75 10.58 1.30 0.23
N THR A 76 10.11 0.18 -0.30
CA THR A 76 8.71 0.00 -0.74
C THR A 76 8.05 -1.04 0.14
N ILE A 77 7.09 -0.62 0.96
CA ILE A 77 6.54 -1.46 2.03
C ILE A 77 5.01 -1.48 1.97
N PRO A 78 4.34 -2.64 2.04
CA PRO A 78 2.90 -2.69 2.22
C PRO A 78 2.46 -1.98 3.51
N PRO A 79 1.39 -1.18 3.49
CA PRO A 79 0.97 -0.34 4.63
C PRO A 79 0.63 -1.15 5.90
N LYS A 80 0.29 -2.44 5.76
CA LYS A 80 0.03 -3.34 6.89
C LYS A 80 1.26 -3.64 7.76
N PHE A 81 2.47 -3.38 7.26
CA PHE A 81 3.73 -3.59 7.99
C PHE A 81 4.33 -2.27 8.50
N VAL A 82 3.60 -1.17 8.35
CA VAL A 82 4.07 0.17 8.69
C VAL A 82 3.18 0.72 9.79
N THR A 83 3.81 1.31 10.81
CA THR A 83 3.13 1.98 11.92
C THR A 83 3.37 3.49 11.81
N LYS A 84 2.31 4.29 11.80
CA LYS A 84 2.43 5.76 11.83
C LYS A 84 2.87 6.20 13.22
N LEU A 85 3.95 6.99 13.29
CA LEU A 85 4.43 7.56 14.53
C LEU A 85 3.71 8.89 14.81
N PRO A 86 3.41 9.20 16.07
CA PRO A 86 2.83 10.49 16.45
C PRO A 86 3.86 11.62 16.28
N GLY A 87 3.38 12.82 15.95
CA GLY A 87 4.21 14.02 15.82
C GLY A 87 3.89 14.83 14.57
N PRO A 88 4.53 16.01 14.40
CA PRO A 88 4.37 16.81 13.20
C PRO A 88 4.91 16.05 11.99
N LYS A 89 4.30 16.28 10.83
CA LYS A 89 4.85 15.80 9.56
C LYS A 89 6.25 16.37 9.38
N ALA A 90 7.20 15.51 9.03
CA ALA A 90 8.55 15.99 8.80
C ALA A 90 8.60 16.75 7.47
N GLU A 91 9.53 17.71 7.39
CA GLU A 91 9.81 18.36 6.12
C GLU A 91 10.29 17.33 5.10
N LEU A 92 9.58 17.26 3.98
CA LEU A 92 9.99 16.42 2.87
C LEU A 92 11.36 16.86 2.35
N PRO A 93 12.24 15.91 2.01
CA PRO A 93 13.48 16.23 1.34
C PRO A 93 13.26 17.03 0.04
N GLN A 94 14.20 17.91 -0.27
CA GLN A 94 14.08 18.85 -1.39
C GLN A 94 13.84 18.14 -2.73
N ASP A 95 14.55 17.05 -2.98
CA ASP A 95 14.41 16.25 -4.20
C ASP A 95 13.00 15.65 -4.35
N VAL A 96 12.37 15.24 -3.25
CA VAL A 96 10.97 14.77 -3.24
C VAL A 96 10.01 15.93 -3.48
N ARG A 97 10.24 17.09 -2.87
CA ARG A 97 9.43 18.31 -3.08
C ARG A 97 9.47 18.75 -4.54
N ASP A 98 10.62 18.65 -5.18
CA ASP A 98 10.82 19.07 -6.57
C ASP A 98 10.10 18.12 -7.54
N ILE A 99 10.08 16.82 -7.27
CA ILE A 99 9.26 15.84 -8.01
C ILE A 99 7.75 16.12 -7.84
N LEU A 100 7.30 16.47 -6.63
CA LEU A 100 5.89 16.78 -6.37
C LEU A 100 5.45 18.10 -7.00
N ARG A 101 6.36 19.08 -7.11
CA ARG A 101 6.11 20.38 -7.76
C ARG A 101 6.21 20.31 -9.29
N GLY A 102 7.02 19.39 -9.81
CA GLY A 102 7.17 19.12 -11.24
C GLY A 102 6.29 17.96 -11.72
N GLY A 103 5.01 18.23 -12.00
CA GLY A 103 4.34 17.49 -13.08
C GLY A 103 5.08 17.72 -14.40
N PRO A 104 4.97 16.84 -15.41
CA PRO A 104 5.89 16.83 -16.55
C PRO A 104 5.94 18.22 -17.19
N ALA A 105 7.16 18.74 -17.38
CA ALA A 105 7.38 19.74 -18.41
C ALA A 105 6.90 19.11 -19.73
N GLN A 106 6.09 19.88 -20.46
CA GLN A 106 5.47 19.55 -21.74
C GLN A 106 6.44 18.87 -22.71
#